data_AF-K9W3A5-F1
#
_entry.id   AF-K9W3A5-F1
#
_cell.length_a   1.000
_cell.length_b   1.000
_cell.length_c   1.000
_cell.angle_alpha   90.00
_cell.angle_beta   90.00
_cell.angle_gamma   90.00
#
_symmetry.space_group_name_H-M   'P 1'
#
loop_
_entity.id
_entity.type
_entity.pdbx_description
1 polymer ?
#
loop_
_entity_poly.entity_id
_entity_poly.type
_entity_poly.pdbx_seq_one_letter_code
_entity_poly.pdbx_strand_id
1 'polypeptide(L)' 'MATEQDLQSLFTNLDRDQDGKVSLEELFLSPGLNAIISSETNTSSPQELLSRYGLDEEGSITFEELKEAVKKANNLSS' A
#
# COMPACT_ATOMS: atom_id res chain seq x y z
N MET A 1 11.96 6.53 -5.97
CA MET A 1 11.08 5.88 -6.95
C MET A 1 11.16 4.40 -6.67
N ALA A 2 10.08 3.81 -6.16
CA ALA A 2 9.97 2.37 -6.02
C ALA A 2 9.74 1.71 -7.38
N THR A 3 10.28 0.49 -7.53
CA THR A 3 9.96 -0.38 -8.65
C THR A 3 8.70 -1.21 -8.36
N GLU A 4 8.08 -1.79 -9.39
CA GLU A 4 6.96 -2.71 -9.20
C GLU A 4 7.34 -3.91 -8.30
N GLN A 5 8.61 -4.34 -8.36
CA GLN A 5 9.15 -5.44 -7.56
C GLN A 5 9.37 -5.05 -6.09
N ASP A 6 9.78 -3.80 -5.82
CA ASP A 6 9.82 -3.25 -4.46
C ASP A 6 8.42 -3.21 -3.86
N LEU A 7 7.44 -2.70 -4.61
CA LEU A 7 6.04 -2.67 -4.17
C LEU A 7 5.48 -4.06 -3.91
N GLN A 8 5.78 -5.03 -4.78
CA GLN A 8 5.33 -6.40 -4.60
C GLN A 8 5.93 -7.02 -3.33
N SER A 9 7.22 -6.74 -3.06
CA SER A 9 7.88 -7.21 -1.85
C SER A 9 7.28 -6.55 -0.59
N LEU A 10 7.04 -5.25 -0.63
CA LEU A 10 6.39 -4.51 0.46
C LEU A 10 4.98 -5.04 0.72
N PHE A 11 4.20 -5.22 -0.35
CA PHE A 11 2.84 -5.77 -0.29
C PHE A 11 2.84 -7.16 0.33
N THR A 12 3.71 -8.07 -0.12
CA THR A 12 3.82 -9.43 0.41
C THR A 12 4.24 -9.45 1.89
N ASN A 13 5.02 -8.47 2.34
CA ASN A 13 5.38 -8.35 3.76
C ASN A 13 4.25 -7.77 4.62
N LEU A 14 3.36 -7.00 4.01
CA LEU A 14 2.19 -6.42 4.68
C LEU A 14 1.03 -7.39 4.75
N ASP A 15 0.77 -8.12 3.66
CA ASP A 15 -0.25 -9.18 3.57
C ASP A 15 0.23 -10.41 4.34
N ARG A 16 0.06 -10.37 5.66
CA ARG A 16 0.51 -11.39 6.60
C ARG A 16 -0.38 -12.63 6.54
N ASP A 17 -1.66 -12.43 6.28
CA ASP A 17 -2.63 -13.52 6.12
C ASP A 17 -2.58 -14.15 4.72
N GLN A 18 -1.94 -13.48 3.76
CA GLN A 18 -1.80 -13.90 2.37
C GLN A 18 -3.15 -14.04 1.65
N ASP A 19 -4.11 -13.18 2.01
CA ASP A 19 -5.44 -13.13 1.40
C ASP A 19 -5.44 -12.31 0.08
N GLY A 20 -4.29 -11.70 -0.27
CA GLY A 20 -4.13 -10.92 -1.49
C GLY A 20 -4.60 -9.46 -1.35
N LYS A 21 -4.89 -9.02 -0.14
CA LYS A 21 -5.25 -7.64 0.23
C LYS A 21 -4.59 -7.26 1.54
N VAL A 22 -4.19 -6.00 1.65
CA VAL A 22 -3.62 -5.46 2.88
C VAL A 22 -4.70 -4.68 3.61
N SER A 23 -5.05 -5.17 4.79
CA SER A 23 -6.02 -4.53 5.67
C SER A 23 -5.38 -3.41 6.49
N LEU A 24 -6.20 -2.50 7.00
CA LEU A 24 -5.78 -1.42 7.88
C LEU A 24 -5.06 -1.97 9.14
N GLU A 25 -5.54 -3.09 9.70
CA GLU A 25 -4.88 -3.77 10.82
C GLU A 25 -3.45 -4.22 10.47
N GLU A 26 -3.23 -4.77 9.28
CA GLU A 26 -1.91 -5.26 8.86
C GLU A 26 -0.89 -4.14 8.65
N LEU A 27 -1.34 -2.99 8.16
CA LEU A 27 -0.54 -1.77 8.07
C LEU A 27 -0.19 -1.24 9.47
N PHE A 28 -1.12 -1.31 10.42
CA PHE A 28 -0.87 -0.93 11.82
C PHE A 28 0.11 -1.86 12.51
N LEU A 29 0.06 -3.16 12.22
CA LEU A 29 0.99 -4.16 12.72
C LEU A 29 2.40 -4.01 12.12
N SER A 30 2.52 -3.23 11.03
CA SER A 30 3.74 -3.08 10.24
C SER A 30 4.16 -1.61 10.09
N PRO A 31 4.46 -0.89 11.18
CA PRO A 31 4.69 0.56 11.15
C PRO A 31 5.87 0.98 10.26
N GLY A 32 6.90 0.14 10.14
CA GLY A 32 8.04 0.40 9.25
C GLY A 32 7.66 0.38 7.77
N LEU A 33 6.84 -0.60 7.35
CA LEU A 33 6.37 -0.72 5.97
C LEU A 33 5.32 0.34 5.65
N ASN A 34 4.45 0.64 6.61
CA ASN A 34 3.50 1.73 6.51
C ASN A 34 4.18 3.08 6.21
N ALA A 35 5.31 3.39 6.87
CA ALA A 35 6.05 4.61 6.61
C ALA A 35 6.61 4.67 5.18
N ILE A 36 7.07 3.53 4.65
CA ILE A 36 7.56 3.42 3.27
C ILE A 36 6.42 3.65 2.29
N ILE A 37 5.31 2.91 2.45
CA ILE A 37 4.13 3.07 1.58
C ILE A 37 3.62 4.51 1.61
N SER A 38 3.48 5.09 2.80
CA SER A 38 3.02 6.47 2.98
C SER A 38 3.89 7.48 2.21
N SER A 39 5.21 7.27 2.22
CA SER A 39 6.15 8.07 1.44
C SER A 39 5.97 7.87 -0.07
N GLU A 40 5.81 6.61 -0.52
CA GLU A 40 5.66 6.28 -1.95
C GLU A 40 4.33 6.74 -2.52
N THR A 41 3.23 6.71 -1.75
CA THR A 41 1.88 7.13 -2.17
C THR A 41 1.55 8.58 -1.84
N ASN A 42 2.46 9.30 -1.17
CA ASN A 42 2.26 10.67 -0.70
C ASN A 42 1.02 10.80 0.20
N THR A 43 0.84 9.81 1.07
CA THR A 43 -0.25 9.73 2.05
C THR A 43 0.30 9.93 3.45
N SER A 44 -0.48 10.51 4.34
CA SER A 44 -0.04 10.80 5.72
C SER A 44 -0.30 9.65 6.69
N SER A 45 -1.18 8.72 6.34
CA SER A 45 -1.55 7.60 7.18
C SER A 45 -2.07 6.44 6.33
N PRO A 46 -2.03 5.19 6.86
CA PRO A 46 -2.56 4.04 6.16
C PRO A 46 -4.08 4.19 5.95
N GLN A 47 -4.79 4.79 6.91
CA GLN A 47 -6.22 5.07 6.76
C GLN A 47 -6.52 6.00 5.57
N GLU A 48 -5.65 6.98 5.34
CA GLU A 48 -5.79 7.92 4.23
C GLU A 48 -5.46 7.25 2.89
N LEU A 49 -4.42 6.40 2.86
CA LEU A 49 -4.12 5.52 1.74
C LEU A 49 -5.33 4.66 1.36
N LEU A 50 -5.87 3.92 2.33
CA LEU A 50 -7.05 3.09 2.13
C LEU A 50 -8.27 3.91 1.71
N SER A 51 -8.51 5.08 2.32
CA SER A 51 -9.65 5.93 1.94
C SER A 51 -9.51 6.54 0.54
N ARG A 52 -8.28 6.78 0.07
CA ARG A 52 -8.03 7.34 -1.27
C ARG A 52 -7.94 6.29 -2.37
N TYR A 53 -7.42 5.11 -2.04
CA TYR A 53 -7.03 4.11 -3.03
C TYR A 53 -7.61 2.72 -2.78
N GLY A 54 -7.96 2.36 -1.54
CA GLY A 54 -8.74 1.16 -1.24
C GLY A 54 -10.19 1.40 -1.65
N LEU A 55 -10.55 0.95 -2.84
CA LEU A 55 -11.88 1.07 -3.43
C LEU A 55 -12.88 0.08 -2.85
N ASP A 56 -12.40 -0.85 -2.02
CA ASP A 56 -13.23 -1.89 -1.44
C ASP A 56 -13.96 -1.44 -0.16
N GLU A 57 -15.21 -1.86 0.00
CA GLU A 57 -16.02 -1.56 1.18
C GLU A 57 -15.46 -2.20 2.46
N GLU A 58 -14.58 -3.20 2.33
CA GLU A 58 -13.93 -3.85 3.46
C GLU A 58 -12.79 -3.03 4.08
N GLY A 59 -12.41 -1.87 3.51
CA GLY A 59 -11.31 -1.06 4.03
C GLY A 59 -9.98 -1.82 3.96
N SER A 60 -9.71 -2.36 2.78
CA SER A 60 -8.46 -3.04 2.41
C SER A 60 -7.94 -2.48 1.09
N ILE A 61 -6.65 -2.69 0.80
CA ILE A 61 -6.04 -2.29 -0.46
C ILE A 61 -5.40 -3.50 -1.15
N THR A 62 -5.74 -3.71 -2.42
CA THR A 62 -5.13 -4.75 -3.24
C THR A 62 -3.80 -4.28 -3.85
N PHE A 63 -3.01 -5.23 -4.36
CA PHE A 63 -1.73 -4.90 -4.97
C PHE A 63 -1.88 -3.97 -6.18
N GLU A 64 -2.93 -4.14 -6.99
CA GLU A 64 -3.20 -3.29 -8.15
C GLU A 64 -3.51 -1.85 -7.74
N GLU A 65 -4.29 -1.67 -6.68
CA GLU A 65 -4.63 -0.36 -6.13
C GLU A 65 -3.42 0.33 -5.51
N LEU A 66 -2.59 -0.42 -4.77
CA LEU A 66 -1.33 0.10 -4.23
C LEU A 66 -0.41 0.57 -5.35
N LYS A 67 -0.31 -0.22 -6.43
CA LYS A 67 0.50 0.16 -7.60
C LYS A 67 0.00 1.45 -8.25
N GLU A 68 -1.30 1.55 -8.46
CA GLU A 68 -1.90 2.77 -9.02
C GLU A 68 -1.75 3.97 -8.09
N ALA A 69 -1.76 3.78 -6.76
CA ALA A 69 -1.49 4.83 -5.79
C ALA A 69 -0.07 5.40 -5.91
N VAL A 70 0.95 4.54 -6.00
CA VAL A 70 2.35 4.96 -6.14
C VAL A 70 2.63 5.59 -7.51
N LYS A 71 1.96 5.07 -8.54
CA LYS A 71 2.00 5.66 -9.89
C LYS A 71 1.36 7.05 -9.93
N LYS A 72 0.21 7.24 -9.27
CA LYS A 72 -0.44 8.56 -9.13
C LYS A 72 0.39 9.53 -8.30
N ALA A 73 1.13 9.03 -7.31
CA ALA A 73 2.10 9.82 -6.55
C ALA A 73 3.37 10.17 -7.36
N ASN A 74 3.47 9.73 -8.61
CA ASN A 74 4.60 9.97 -9.52
C ASN A 74 5.93 9.37 -9.01
N ASN A 75 5.83 8.36 -8.13
CA ASN A 75 6.96 7.68 -7.52
C ASN A 75 7.23 6.30 -8.14
N LEU A 76 6.38 5.83 -9.05
CA LEU A 76 6.62 4.58 -9.80
C LEU A 76 7.53 4.84 -11.00
N SER A 77 8.75 4.33 -10.96
CA SER A 77 9.66 4.34 -12.13
C SER A 77 9.20 3.29 -13.15
N SER A 78 9.03 3.72 -14.41
CA SER A 78 8.70 2.87 -15.57
C SER A 78 9.87 2.00 -16.02
#